data_AF-A0A1F1XBP7-F1
#
_entry.id   AF-A0A1F1XBP7-F1
#
_cell.length_a   1.000
_cell.length_b   1.000
_cell.length_c   1.000
_cell.angle_alpha   90.00
_cell.angle_beta   90.00
_cell.angle_gamma   90.00
#
_symmetry.space_group_name_H-M   'P 1'
#
loop_
_entity.id
_entity.type
_entity.pdbx_description
1 polymer ?
#
loop_
_entity_poly.entity_id
_entity_poly.type
_entity_poly.pdbx_seq_one_letter_code
_entity_poly.pdbx_strand_id
1 'polypeptide(L)'
;MEVAGFGVTARDHLDAIFELIDESSSITQVLAPDATGRDRLLSSARLAFEVLDQPTAHAAADIADRHELLDPNGRHTPIVTDARARRRPHNPLLAAIRLRSLENVLSPTAQLTFRLASSMPRHPEPIPRCRVEEIRSWPGQVPLAVIPQVLWPGVLTPWIEDDDIPARAAAAMLLAKLGSTRAWSLIALELGLPAAFATTPSALVTRMRRDGTWRALLRALEDLATNLADFPPRIDYSARRWAAEPALIAQAVRSMKTDAAPRIMVDRDRLAGLLWQTYTGGDARYHPDYGTDAPLEARYASRTHDAQVAELVERAGEELHRLTGHPDCGPLEWRPP
;
A
#
# COMPACT_ATOMS: atom_id res chain seq x y z
N MET A 1 -2.70 6.02 25.80
CA MET A 1 -1.47 6.22 26.62
C MET A 1 -0.30 6.27 25.67
N GLU A 2 0.75 7.02 25.97
CA GLU A 2 1.94 7.11 25.11
C GLU A 2 3.10 6.35 25.77
N VAL A 3 3.74 5.46 25.01
CA VAL A 3 4.85 4.61 25.48
C VAL A 3 5.88 4.51 24.37
N ALA A 4 7.15 4.83 24.65
CA ALA A 4 8.21 4.87 23.65
C ALA A 4 7.90 5.72 22.39
N GLY A 5 7.06 6.75 22.54
CA GLY A 5 6.60 7.62 21.44
C GLY A 5 5.47 7.04 20.60
N PHE A 6 4.79 5.99 21.06
CA PHE A 6 3.64 5.38 20.39
C PHE A 6 2.36 5.49 21.22
N GLY A 7 1.24 5.81 20.56
CA GLY A 7 -0.09 5.73 21.16
C GLY A 7 -0.55 4.28 21.26
N VAL A 8 -0.71 3.77 22.49
CA VAL A 8 -1.10 2.38 22.76
C VAL A 8 -2.26 2.26 23.74
N THR A 9 -2.93 1.11 23.70
CA THR A 9 -3.95 0.75 24.70
C THR A 9 -3.28 0.25 25.98
N ALA A 10 -4.01 0.30 27.11
CA ALA A 10 -3.53 -0.25 28.37
C ALA A 10 -3.27 -1.77 28.28
N ARG A 11 -4.03 -2.46 27.43
CA ARG A 11 -3.86 -3.89 27.16
C ARG A 11 -2.54 -4.16 26.44
N ASP A 12 -2.25 -3.44 25.36
CA ASP A 12 -1.00 -3.63 24.61
C ASP A 12 0.22 -3.36 25.50
N HIS A 13 0.14 -2.34 26.36
CA HIS A 13 1.21 -2.02 27.31
C HIS A 13 1.39 -3.13 28.37
N LEU A 14 0.31 -3.63 28.95
CA LEU A 14 0.38 -4.73 29.92
C LEU A 14 0.92 -6.02 29.29
N ASP A 15 0.44 -6.37 28.10
CA ASP A 15 0.92 -7.54 27.35
C ASP A 15 2.42 -7.39 27.03
N ALA A 16 2.89 -6.18 26.72
CA ALA A 16 4.31 -5.90 26.47
C ALA A 16 5.19 -6.14 27.71
N ILE A 17 4.71 -5.76 28.91
CA ILE A 17 5.41 -6.04 30.17
C ILE A 17 5.56 -7.55 30.38
N PHE A 18 4.49 -8.32 30.16
CA PHE A 18 4.56 -9.77 30.33
C PHE A 18 5.49 -10.45 29.34
N GLU A 19 5.50 -10.00 28.08
CA GLU A 19 6.41 -10.54 27.08
C GLU A 19 7.88 -10.22 27.37
N LEU A 20 8.20 -9.01 27.86
CA LEU A 20 9.56 -8.66 28.30
C LEU A 20 10.03 -9.50 29.51
N ILE A 21 9.12 -9.80 30.45
CA ILE A 21 9.42 -10.68 31.59
C ILE A 21 9.65 -12.14 31.14
N ASP A 22 8.86 -12.62 30.17
CA ASP A 22 9.06 -13.96 29.60
C ASP A 22 10.41 -14.06 28.87
N GLU A 23 10.80 -13.01 28.13
CA GLU A 23 12.08 -12.97 27.42
C GLU A 23 13.28 -12.93 28.38
N SER A 24 13.20 -12.16 29.48
CA SER A 24 14.33 -11.99 30.40
C SER A 24 14.60 -13.19 31.32
N SER A 25 13.57 -13.94 31.72
CA SER A 25 13.72 -14.97 32.76
C SER A 25 12.82 -16.18 32.59
N SER A 26 12.03 -16.28 31.50
CA SER A 26 10.98 -17.28 31.29
C SER A 26 9.90 -17.26 32.38
N ILE A 27 8.64 -17.11 31.98
CA ILE A 27 7.53 -16.95 32.92
C ILE A 27 7.41 -18.13 33.91
N THR A 28 7.84 -19.32 33.52
CA THR A 28 7.82 -20.52 34.37
C THR A 28 8.82 -20.46 35.52
N GLN A 29 9.96 -19.79 35.35
CA GLN A 29 10.96 -19.62 36.41
C GLN A 29 10.58 -18.49 37.37
N VAL A 30 9.86 -17.49 36.86
CA VAL A 30 9.40 -16.32 37.61
C VAL A 30 8.20 -16.67 38.51
N LEU A 31 7.34 -17.60 38.09
CA LEU A 31 6.21 -18.09 38.87
C LEU A 31 6.57 -19.19 39.88
N ALA A 32 7.86 -19.50 40.08
CA ALA A 32 8.29 -20.42 41.11
C ALA A 32 7.90 -19.88 42.51
N PRO A 33 7.31 -20.70 43.41
CA PRO A 33 6.79 -20.24 44.69
C PRO A 33 7.89 -20.05 45.77
N ASP A 34 9.12 -19.74 45.38
CA ASP A 34 10.26 -19.51 46.25
C ASP A 34 10.68 -18.03 46.28
N ALA A 35 11.58 -17.67 47.21
CA ALA A 35 12.11 -16.31 47.30
C ALA A 35 12.83 -15.89 46.02
N THR A 36 13.52 -16.83 45.39
CA THR A 36 14.23 -16.67 44.11
C THR A 36 13.30 -16.26 42.97
N GLY A 37 12.11 -16.87 42.86
CA GLY A 37 11.12 -16.54 41.85
C GLY A 37 10.58 -15.11 42.01
N ARG A 38 10.31 -14.68 43.25
CA ARG A 38 9.87 -13.31 43.53
C ARG A 38 10.94 -12.26 43.21
N ASP A 39 12.19 -12.52 43.57
CA ASP A 39 13.29 -11.61 43.27
C ASP A 39 13.52 -11.49 41.75
N ARG A 40 13.42 -12.62 41.02
CA ARG A 40 13.45 -12.63 39.54
C ARG A 40 12.28 -11.86 38.93
N LEU A 41 11.07 -12.01 39.45
CA LEU A 41 9.91 -11.24 38.98
C LEU A 41 10.15 -9.74 39.13
N LEU A 42 10.64 -9.32 40.30
CA LEU A 42 10.90 -7.92 40.59
C LEU A 42 12.02 -7.36 39.70
N SER A 43 13.11 -8.10 39.48
CA SER A 43 14.17 -7.67 38.57
C SER A 43 13.68 -7.56 37.13
N SER A 44 12.93 -8.56 36.65
CA SER A 44 12.42 -8.58 35.28
C SER A 44 11.36 -7.51 35.03
N ALA A 45 10.48 -7.27 36.02
CA ALA A 45 9.52 -6.16 35.95
C ALA A 45 10.23 -4.81 35.91
N ARG A 46 11.28 -4.60 36.72
CA ARG A 46 12.07 -3.37 36.67
C ARG A 46 12.72 -3.13 35.31
N LEU A 47 13.29 -4.18 34.70
CA LEU A 47 13.85 -4.10 33.34
C LEU A 47 12.77 -3.79 32.31
N ALA A 48 11.60 -4.41 32.41
CA ALA A 48 10.49 -4.13 31.50
C ALA A 48 10.04 -2.66 31.57
N PHE A 49 9.91 -2.10 32.78
CA PHE A 49 9.62 -0.67 32.96
C PHE A 49 10.77 0.21 32.47
N GLU A 50 12.04 -0.15 32.72
CA GLU A 50 13.19 0.60 32.23
C GLU A 50 13.19 0.74 30.70
N VAL A 51 12.79 -0.31 29.98
CA VAL A 51 12.65 -0.30 28.51
C VAL A 51 11.44 0.53 28.07
N LEU A 52 10.27 0.31 28.69
CA LEU A 52 9.00 0.91 28.22
C LEU A 52 8.83 2.37 28.63
N ASP A 53 9.43 2.82 29.73
CA ASP A 53 9.36 4.21 30.21
C ASP A 53 10.25 5.18 29.40
N GLN A 54 10.97 4.67 28.41
CA GLN A 54 11.79 5.52 27.55
C GLN A 54 10.92 6.44 26.68
N PRO A 55 11.39 7.67 26.40
CA PRO A 55 10.62 8.66 25.64
C PRO A 55 10.50 8.34 24.15
N THR A 56 11.40 7.50 23.61
CA THR A 56 11.45 7.18 22.18
C THR A 56 11.74 5.71 21.95
N ALA A 57 11.28 5.18 20.82
CA ALA A 57 11.56 3.82 20.38
C ALA A 57 13.06 3.50 20.26
N HIS A 58 13.87 4.46 19.82
CA HIS A 58 15.32 4.28 19.73
C HIS A 58 15.94 4.13 21.13
N ALA A 59 15.57 5.01 22.06
CA ALA A 59 16.02 4.89 23.45
C ALA A 59 15.55 3.58 24.08
N ALA A 60 14.28 3.18 23.91
CA ALA A 60 13.75 1.90 24.38
C ALA A 60 14.56 0.71 23.84
N ALA A 61 14.88 0.71 22.55
CA ALA A 61 15.70 -0.33 21.93
C ALA A 61 17.14 -0.35 22.45
N ASP A 62 17.75 0.81 22.68
CA ASP A 62 19.11 0.90 23.26
C ASP A 62 19.16 0.31 24.68
N ILE A 63 18.12 0.55 25.51
CA ILE A 63 18.01 -0.11 26.81
C ILE A 63 17.86 -1.62 26.63
N ALA A 64 16.96 -2.06 25.74
CA ALA A 64 16.70 -3.48 25.50
C ALA A 64 17.97 -4.22 25.03
N ASP A 65 18.73 -3.66 24.09
CA ASP A 65 19.95 -4.24 23.56
C ASP A 65 21.03 -4.40 24.66
N ARG A 66 21.15 -3.45 25.60
CA ARG A 66 22.07 -3.56 26.76
C ARG A 66 21.73 -4.72 27.69
N HIS A 67 20.48 -5.17 27.69
CA HIS A 67 19.97 -6.27 28.50
C HIS A 67 19.66 -7.53 27.69
N GLU A 68 20.08 -7.58 26.42
CA GLU A 68 19.84 -8.70 25.49
C GLU A 68 18.33 -9.04 25.32
N LEU A 69 17.47 -8.03 25.38
CA LEU A 69 16.02 -8.12 25.17
C LEU A 69 15.65 -7.70 23.73
N LEU A 70 14.45 -8.08 23.27
CA LEU A 70 13.92 -7.73 21.95
C LEU A 70 14.82 -8.19 20.79
N ASP A 71 15.34 -9.42 20.86
CA ASP A 71 16.16 -10.00 19.80
C ASP A 71 15.37 -10.05 18.46
N PRO A 72 15.90 -9.48 17.35
CA PRO A 72 15.30 -9.60 16.02
C PRO A 72 15.11 -11.03 15.52
N ASN A 73 15.82 -12.00 16.09
CA ASN A 73 15.67 -13.43 15.82
C ASN A 73 14.98 -14.17 16.97
N GLY A 74 14.60 -13.42 18.01
CA GLY A 74 14.01 -13.91 19.24
C GLY A 74 12.55 -14.31 19.10
N ARG A 75 11.97 -14.65 20.24
CA ARG A 75 10.60 -15.18 20.31
C ARG A 75 9.53 -14.10 20.15
N HIS A 76 9.78 -12.91 20.69
CA HIS A 76 8.78 -11.87 20.90
C HIS A 76 8.79 -10.77 19.83
N THR A 77 9.97 -10.47 19.26
CA THR A 77 10.11 -9.44 18.22
C THR A 77 10.87 -9.92 16.97
N PRO A 78 10.51 -11.06 16.36
CA PRO A 78 11.21 -11.55 15.18
C PRO A 78 10.98 -10.65 13.96
N ILE A 79 12.04 -10.11 13.38
CA ILE A 79 11.98 -9.30 12.15
C ILE A 79 12.05 -10.22 10.93
N VAL A 80 10.99 -10.99 10.72
CA VAL A 80 10.90 -11.90 9.57
C VAL A 80 9.60 -11.69 8.79
N THR A 81 9.67 -11.92 7.48
CA THR A 81 8.54 -11.79 6.55
C THR A 81 7.88 -13.15 6.24
N ASP A 82 8.37 -14.23 6.86
CA ASP A 82 7.96 -15.59 6.58
C ASP A 82 6.59 -15.94 7.17
N ALA A 83 6.07 -17.12 6.80
CA ALA A 83 4.81 -17.61 7.32
C ALA A 83 4.89 -18.05 8.79
N ARG A 84 6.09 -18.16 9.39
CA ARG A 84 6.29 -18.59 10.77
C ARG A 84 6.16 -17.42 11.75
N ALA A 85 6.68 -16.23 11.45
CA ALA A 85 6.36 -15.02 12.22
C ALA A 85 4.87 -14.77 12.29
N ARG A 86 4.15 -15.00 11.19
CA ARG A 86 2.70 -14.72 11.11
C ARG A 86 1.82 -15.65 11.92
N ARG A 87 2.36 -16.76 12.43
CA ARG A 87 1.61 -17.72 13.25
C ARG A 87 1.59 -17.36 14.73
N ARG A 88 2.42 -16.42 15.17
CA ARG A 88 2.43 -15.95 16.55
C ARG A 88 1.95 -14.50 16.57
N PRO A 89 0.90 -14.19 17.35
CA PRO A 89 0.58 -12.80 17.63
C PRO A 89 1.78 -12.20 18.37
N HIS A 90 2.30 -11.08 17.86
CA HIS A 90 3.36 -10.31 18.49
C HIS A 90 2.73 -9.11 19.17
N ASN A 91 3.27 -8.71 20.31
CA ASN A 91 2.85 -7.46 20.91
C ASN A 91 3.14 -6.28 19.94
N PRO A 92 2.13 -5.46 19.59
CA PRO A 92 2.29 -4.41 18.59
C PRO A 92 3.29 -3.34 19.05
N LEU A 93 3.37 -3.03 20.35
CA LEU A 93 4.29 -2.04 20.91
C LEU A 93 5.74 -2.52 20.80
N LEU A 94 6.04 -3.75 21.25
CA LEU A 94 7.40 -4.29 21.19
C LEU A 94 7.88 -4.42 19.73
N ALA A 95 7.01 -4.88 18.83
CA ALA A 95 7.29 -4.93 17.40
C ALA A 95 7.57 -3.54 16.83
N ALA A 96 6.76 -2.53 17.18
CA ALA A 96 6.95 -1.15 16.72
C ALA A 96 8.27 -0.54 17.22
N ILE A 97 8.63 -0.76 18.49
CA ILE A 97 9.92 -0.34 19.06
C ILE A 97 11.07 -0.92 18.24
N ARG A 98 11.07 -2.24 18.01
CA ARG A 98 12.16 -2.90 17.29
C ARG A 98 12.20 -2.54 15.81
N LEU A 99 11.06 -2.43 15.14
CA LEU A 99 11.00 -2.02 13.74
C LEU A 99 11.50 -0.59 13.55
N ARG A 100 11.17 0.32 14.48
CA ARG A 100 11.61 1.70 14.44
C ARG A 100 13.12 1.81 14.66
N SER A 101 13.70 1.08 15.61
CA SER A 101 15.15 1.12 15.85
C SER A 101 15.97 0.62 14.66
N LEU A 102 15.39 -0.26 13.84
CA LEU A 102 16.03 -0.83 12.65
C LEU A 102 15.73 -0.07 11.35
N GLU A 103 15.06 1.09 11.40
CA GLU A 103 14.56 1.74 10.19
C GLU A 103 15.66 2.10 9.17
N ASN A 104 16.86 2.42 9.65
CA ASN A 104 18.00 2.81 8.83
C ASN A 104 18.75 1.62 8.22
N VAL A 105 18.57 0.41 8.76
CA VAL A 105 19.25 -0.81 8.28
C VAL A 105 18.34 -1.70 7.43
N LEU A 106 17.02 -1.56 7.57
CA LEU A 106 16.05 -2.34 6.82
C LEU A 106 16.07 -1.98 5.33
N SER A 107 16.04 -3.03 4.48
CA SER A 107 15.91 -2.85 3.03
C SER A 107 14.61 -2.13 2.67
N PRO A 108 14.55 -1.35 1.58
CA PRO A 108 13.33 -0.62 1.19
C PRO A 108 12.08 -1.49 1.09
N THR A 109 12.21 -2.72 0.58
CA THR A 109 11.12 -3.69 0.53
C THR A 109 10.63 -4.06 1.93
N ALA A 110 11.53 -4.23 2.89
CA ALA A 110 11.16 -4.44 4.30
C ALA A 110 10.51 -3.19 4.90
N GLN A 111 10.99 -2.00 4.56
CA GLN A 111 10.39 -0.74 5.03
C GLN A 111 8.92 -0.60 4.60
N LEU A 112 8.60 -0.98 3.35
CA LEU A 112 7.23 -1.05 2.85
C LEU A 112 6.42 -2.14 3.55
N THR A 113 6.99 -3.35 3.63
CA THR A 113 6.31 -4.53 4.19
C THR A 113 5.92 -4.32 5.65
N PHE A 114 6.77 -3.64 6.43
CA PHE A 114 6.53 -3.34 7.83
C PHE A 114 5.91 -1.96 8.09
N ARG A 115 5.53 -1.25 7.01
CA ARG A 115 4.96 0.11 7.04
C ARG A 115 5.75 1.04 7.96
N LEU A 116 7.07 1.12 7.80
CA LEU A 116 7.92 1.90 8.71
C LEU A 116 7.58 3.39 8.75
N ALA A 117 6.99 3.95 7.69
CA ALA A 117 6.54 5.34 7.70
C ALA A 117 5.24 5.58 8.49
N SER A 118 4.53 4.52 8.89
CA SER A 118 3.37 4.60 9.80
C SER A 118 3.75 5.26 11.12
N SER A 119 2.78 5.85 11.80
CA SER A 119 2.94 6.28 13.19
C SER A 119 3.38 5.12 14.09
N MET A 120 2.83 3.93 13.84
CA MET A 120 3.19 2.68 14.51
C MET A 120 3.54 1.61 13.46
N PRO A 121 4.84 1.36 13.21
CA PRO A 121 5.31 0.28 12.34
C PRO A 121 4.83 -1.08 12.83
N ARG A 122 4.52 -2.00 11.91
CA ARG A 122 3.90 -3.27 12.28
C ARG A 122 4.21 -4.38 11.28
N HIS A 123 4.09 -5.63 11.73
CA HIS A 123 4.14 -6.77 10.84
C HIS A 123 2.96 -6.79 9.86
N PRO A 124 3.15 -7.30 8.64
CA PRO A 124 2.04 -7.56 7.74
C PRO A 124 1.12 -8.60 8.40
N GLU A 125 -0.17 -8.29 8.49
CA GLU A 125 -1.12 -9.22 9.09
C GLU A 125 -1.16 -10.53 8.29
N PRO A 126 -1.31 -11.69 8.98
CA PRO A 126 -1.62 -12.93 8.29
C PRO A 126 -2.89 -12.74 7.46
N ILE A 127 -2.95 -13.37 6.30
CA ILE A 127 -4.19 -13.53 5.53
C ILE A 127 -5.06 -14.52 6.33
N PRO A 128 -6.16 -14.12 6.99
CA PRO A 128 -7.10 -15.05 7.57
C PRO A 128 -7.44 -16.18 6.60
N ARG A 129 -7.59 -17.40 7.11
CA ARG A 129 -8.15 -18.53 6.34
C ARG A 129 -9.67 -18.32 6.18
N CYS A 130 -10.06 -17.21 5.58
CA CYS A 130 -11.45 -16.88 5.26
C CYS A 130 -11.80 -17.38 3.85
N ARG A 131 -13.10 -17.52 3.58
CA ARG A 131 -13.61 -17.88 2.26
C ARG A 131 -13.29 -16.76 1.29
N VAL A 132 -13.00 -17.10 0.03
CA VAL A 132 -12.61 -16.15 -1.04
C VAL A 132 -13.61 -15.00 -1.19
N GLU A 133 -14.88 -15.26 -0.90
CA GLU A 133 -16.00 -14.30 -0.93
C GLU A 133 -15.88 -13.14 0.08
N GLU A 134 -15.14 -13.33 1.18
CA GLU A 134 -14.91 -12.33 2.24
C GLU A 134 -13.65 -11.47 1.98
N ILE A 135 -12.89 -11.78 0.92
CA ILE A 135 -11.60 -11.17 0.62
C ILE A 135 -11.79 -9.95 -0.28
N ARG A 136 -12.27 -8.84 0.29
CA ARG A 136 -12.19 -7.52 -0.39
C ARG A 136 -11.25 -6.55 0.29
N SER A 137 -10.97 -6.73 1.59
CA SER A 137 -10.06 -5.86 2.35
C SER A 137 -9.35 -6.64 3.45
N TRP A 138 -8.01 -6.61 3.45
CA TRP A 138 -7.22 -7.14 4.57
C TRP A 138 -6.93 -6.01 5.55
N PRO A 139 -7.14 -6.19 6.87
CA PRO A 139 -6.80 -5.14 7.82
C PRO A 139 -5.32 -4.78 7.71
N GLY A 140 -5.03 -3.48 7.72
CA GLY A 140 -3.69 -2.95 7.62
C GLY A 140 -3.04 -2.95 6.22
N GLN A 141 -3.73 -3.43 5.17
CA GLN A 141 -3.29 -3.34 3.77
C GLN A 141 -4.27 -2.53 2.92
N VAL A 142 -3.76 -1.81 1.92
CA VAL A 142 -4.62 -1.16 0.91
C VAL A 142 -5.14 -2.24 -0.04
N PRO A 143 -6.46 -2.38 -0.24
CA PRO A 143 -7.01 -3.31 -1.21
C PRO A 143 -6.51 -3.03 -2.63
N LEU A 144 -6.09 -4.05 -3.37
CA LEU A 144 -5.66 -3.87 -4.77
C LEU A 144 -6.79 -3.40 -5.70
N ALA A 145 -8.04 -3.67 -5.32
CA ALA A 145 -9.25 -3.17 -6.00
C ALA A 145 -9.33 -1.64 -6.04
N VAL A 146 -8.79 -0.94 -5.03
CA VAL A 146 -8.86 0.53 -4.94
C VAL A 146 -7.64 1.23 -5.54
N ILE A 147 -6.64 0.47 -5.97
CA ILE A 147 -5.40 0.99 -6.54
C ILE A 147 -5.50 0.96 -8.09
N PRO A 148 -5.41 2.11 -8.76
CA PRO A 148 -5.34 2.15 -10.23
C PRO A 148 -4.03 1.53 -10.72
N GLN A 149 -3.95 1.13 -11.98
CA GLN A 149 -2.70 0.63 -12.58
C GLN A 149 -1.60 1.71 -12.55
N VAL A 150 -2.00 2.97 -12.71
CA VAL A 150 -1.14 4.15 -12.59
C VAL A 150 -1.75 5.11 -11.56
N LEU A 151 -1.00 5.45 -10.50
CA LEU A 151 -1.49 6.37 -9.46
C LEU A 151 -1.92 7.72 -10.03
N TRP A 152 -2.92 8.36 -9.43
CA TRP A 152 -3.49 9.63 -9.90
C TRP A 152 -2.44 10.74 -10.04
N PRO A 153 -2.62 11.68 -10.99
CA PRO A 153 -1.73 12.83 -11.11
C PRO A 153 -1.82 13.72 -9.87
N GLY A 154 -0.71 14.34 -9.48
CA GLY A 154 -0.56 15.26 -8.36
C GLY A 154 -0.37 14.60 -6.99
N VAL A 155 -0.71 13.31 -6.83
CA VAL A 155 -0.76 12.68 -5.49
C VAL A 155 0.61 12.39 -4.88
N LEU A 156 1.67 12.34 -5.70
CA LEU A 156 3.05 12.11 -5.27
C LEU A 156 3.98 13.26 -5.67
N THR A 157 3.45 14.41 -6.05
CA THR A 157 4.25 15.62 -6.29
C THR A 157 4.83 16.11 -4.95
N PRO A 158 6.11 16.52 -4.88
CA PRO A 158 7.07 16.71 -5.98
C PRO A 158 8.01 15.52 -6.23
N TRP A 159 7.76 14.34 -5.66
CA TRP A 159 8.69 13.20 -5.75
C TRP A 159 8.58 12.44 -7.07
N ILE A 160 7.40 12.42 -7.66
CA ILE A 160 7.13 11.79 -8.97
C ILE A 160 6.33 12.78 -9.80
N GLU A 161 6.85 13.10 -10.99
CA GLU A 161 6.19 13.97 -11.96
C GLU A 161 4.99 13.28 -12.61
N ASP A 162 4.01 14.07 -13.04
CA ASP A 162 2.76 13.57 -13.61
C ASP A 162 2.95 12.86 -14.96
N ASP A 163 3.99 13.21 -15.70
CA ASP A 163 4.35 12.63 -16.99
C ASP A 163 5.26 11.38 -16.88
N ASP A 164 5.91 11.15 -15.73
CA ASP A 164 6.69 9.93 -15.44
C ASP A 164 5.77 8.75 -15.09
N ILE A 165 5.04 8.29 -16.10
CA ILE A 165 4.06 7.22 -15.97
C ILE A 165 4.68 5.89 -15.51
N PRO A 166 5.87 5.47 -15.99
CA PRO A 166 6.53 4.31 -15.41
C PRO A 166 6.79 4.44 -13.91
N ALA A 167 7.17 5.62 -13.42
CA ALA A 167 7.32 5.83 -11.97
C ALA A 167 5.97 5.84 -11.24
N ARG A 168 4.90 6.43 -11.81
CA ARG A 168 3.55 6.39 -11.21
C ARG A 168 2.98 4.97 -11.15
N ALA A 169 3.20 4.14 -12.16
CA ALA A 169 2.85 2.73 -12.16
C ALA A 169 3.68 1.94 -11.14
N ALA A 170 5.00 2.19 -11.08
CA ALA A 170 5.85 1.60 -10.06
C ALA A 170 5.41 2.01 -8.64
N ALA A 171 5.01 3.26 -8.44
CA ALA A 171 4.49 3.76 -7.18
C ALA A 171 3.15 3.11 -6.79
N ALA A 172 2.27 2.79 -7.76
CA ALA A 172 1.07 1.97 -7.51
C ALA A 172 1.45 0.60 -6.94
N MET A 173 2.50 -0.03 -7.48
CA MET A 173 3.03 -1.28 -6.92
C MET A 173 3.63 -1.10 -5.53
N LEU A 174 4.35 0.00 -5.26
CA LEU A 174 4.89 0.31 -3.94
C LEU A 174 3.77 0.50 -2.91
N LEU A 175 2.69 1.22 -3.27
CA LEU A 175 1.49 1.39 -2.45
C LEU A 175 0.86 0.04 -2.11
N ALA A 176 0.69 -0.83 -3.11
CA ALA A 176 0.18 -2.19 -2.93
C ALA A 176 1.11 -3.08 -2.07
N LYS A 177 2.39 -2.75 -1.99
CA LYS A 177 3.38 -3.46 -1.16
C LYS A 177 3.28 -3.11 0.32
N LEU A 178 2.69 -1.95 0.67
CA LEU A 178 2.56 -1.52 2.06
C LEU A 178 1.81 -2.55 2.91
N GLY A 179 2.46 -3.02 3.97
CA GLY A 179 1.87 -4.04 4.86
C GLY A 179 1.69 -5.40 4.19
N SER A 180 2.30 -5.66 3.02
CA SER A 180 2.05 -6.85 2.22
C SER A 180 3.30 -7.65 1.88
N THR A 181 3.18 -8.97 1.95
CA THR A 181 4.24 -9.89 1.53
C THR A 181 4.04 -10.44 0.13
N ARG A 182 3.06 -9.94 -0.64
CA ARG A 182 2.86 -10.35 -2.03
C ARG A 182 4.15 -10.17 -2.83
N ALA A 183 4.42 -11.11 -3.73
CA ALA A 183 5.54 -10.98 -4.67
C ALA A 183 5.25 -9.84 -5.65
N TRP A 184 6.30 -9.16 -6.14
CA TRP A 184 6.15 -8.07 -7.10
C TRP A 184 5.45 -8.50 -8.39
N SER A 185 5.69 -9.73 -8.86
CA SER A 185 5.03 -10.28 -10.04
C SER A 185 3.52 -10.44 -9.85
N LEU A 186 3.08 -10.84 -8.65
CA LEU A 186 1.65 -10.95 -8.33
C LEU A 186 0.99 -9.57 -8.25
N ILE A 187 1.67 -8.60 -7.63
CA ILE A 187 1.20 -7.20 -7.59
C ILE A 187 1.08 -6.63 -9.02
N ALA A 188 2.07 -6.87 -9.88
CA ALA A 188 2.03 -6.42 -11.27
C ALA A 188 0.81 -7.03 -12.00
N LEU A 189 0.62 -8.34 -11.89
CA LEU A 189 -0.50 -9.05 -12.50
C LEU A 189 -1.87 -8.50 -12.03
N GLU A 190 -2.07 -8.32 -10.72
CA GLU A 190 -3.33 -7.81 -10.16
C GLU A 190 -3.60 -6.34 -10.55
N LEU A 191 -2.56 -5.54 -10.77
CA LEU A 191 -2.67 -4.19 -11.33
C LEU A 191 -2.83 -4.17 -12.86
N GLY A 192 -2.82 -5.33 -13.52
CA GLY A 192 -2.90 -5.44 -14.98
C GLY A 192 -1.62 -4.99 -15.70
N LEU A 193 -0.48 -4.93 -15.01
CA LEU A 193 0.82 -4.59 -15.59
C LEU A 193 1.49 -5.83 -16.21
N PRO A 194 2.31 -5.67 -17.26
CA PRO A 194 3.12 -6.77 -17.80
C PRO A 194 4.03 -7.38 -16.73
N ALA A 195 4.23 -8.71 -16.76
CA ALA A 195 5.06 -9.41 -15.78
C ALA A 195 6.50 -8.87 -15.68
N ALA A 196 7.06 -8.39 -16.80
CA ALA A 196 8.39 -7.76 -16.85
C ALA A 196 8.50 -6.50 -15.97
N PHE A 197 7.37 -5.85 -15.69
CA PHE A 197 7.30 -4.63 -14.87
C PHE A 197 7.58 -4.90 -13.38
N ALA A 198 7.66 -6.17 -12.96
CA ALA A 198 8.02 -6.55 -11.58
C ALA A 198 9.38 -6.02 -11.10
N THR A 199 10.26 -5.61 -12.03
CA THR A 199 11.58 -5.03 -11.71
C THR A 199 11.58 -3.50 -11.55
N THR A 200 10.58 -2.81 -12.11
CA THR A 200 10.50 -1.34 -12.11
C THR A 200 10.43 -0.72 -10.71
N PRO A 201 9.70 -1.28 -9.72
CA PRO A 201 9.68 -0.73 -8.36
C PRO A 201 11.07 -0.65 -7.73
N SER A 202 11.91 -1.68 -7.92
CA SER A 202 13.27 -1.71 -7.40
C SER A 202 14.16 -0.64 -8.05
N ALA A 203 13.98 -0.37 -9.35
CA ALA A 203 14.69 0.69 -10.06
C ALA A 203 14.27 2.08 -9.54
N LEU A 204 12.98 2.33 -9.36
CA LEU A 204 12.45 3.57 -8.79
C LEU A 204 13.00 3.80 -7.37
N VAL A 205 12.93 2.79 -6.51
CA VAL A 205 13.49 2.85 -5.15
C VAL A 205 14.99 3.19 -5.18
N THR A 206 15.74 2.56 -6.07
CA THR A 206 17.18 2.81 -6.21
C THR A 206 17.47 4.25 -6.63
N ARG A 207 16.68 4.79 -7.58
CA ARG A 207 16.73 6.21 -7.98
C ARG A 207 16.48 7.12 -6.78
N MET A 208 15.33 6.96 -6.10
CA MET A 208 14.94 7.79 -4.96
C MET A 208 15.92 7.71 -3.77
N ARG A 209 16.59 6.56 -3.58
CA ARG A 209 17.63 6.45 -2.54
C ARG A 209 18.89 7.24 -2.89
N ARG A 210 19.31 7.22 -4.16
CA ARG A 210 20.45 8.03 -4.61
C ARG A 210 20.16 9.52 -4.47
N ASP A 211 18.92 9.90 -4.73
CA ASP A 211 18.46 11.29 -4.67
C ASP A 211 18.12 11.73 -3.23
N GLY A 212 18.18 10.82 -2.24
CA GLY A 212 17.85 11.11 -0.84
C GLY A 212 16.35 11.31 -0.55
N THR A 213 15.48 11.10 -1.54
CA THR A 213 14.03 11.36 -1.46
C THR A 213 13.21 10.15 -1.00
N TRP A 214 13.83 8.97 -0.86
CA TRP A 214 13.13 7.72 -0.52
C TRP A 214 12.27 7.81 0.75
N ARG A 215 12.78 8.39 1.84
CA ARG A 215 12.02 8.51 3.10
C ARG A 215 10.76 9.38 2.93
N ALA A 216 10.87 10.44 2.14
CA ALA A 216 9.75 11.34 1.87
C ALA A 216 8.69 10.67 0.98
N LEU A 217 9.11 9.96 -0.08
CA LEU A 217 8.20 9.17 -0.91
C LEU A 217 7.52 8.06 -0.09
N LEU A 218 8.26 7.34 0.76
CA LEU A 218 7.68 6.30 1.62
C LEU A 218 6.62 6.87 2.55
N ARG A 219 6.83 8.08 3.09
CA ARG A 219 5.84 8.78 3.90
C ARG A 219 4.61 9.18 3.10
N ALA A 220 4.80 9.74 1.91
CA ALA A 220 3.70 10.10 1.01
C ALA A 220 2.82 8.90 0.64
N LEU A 221 3.43 7.73 0.39
CA LEU A 221 2.70 6.49 0.13
C LEU A 221 1.90 6.02 1.36
N GLU A 222 2.45 6.16 2.57
CA GLU A 222 1.76 5.82 3.81
C GLU A 222 0.59 6.76 4.11
N ASP A 223 0.77 8.06 3.87
CA ASP A 223 -0.29 9.06 4.01
C ASP A 223 -1.40 8.79 2.99
N LEU A 224 -1.06 8.46 1.73
CA LEU A 224 -2.02 8.03 0.71
C LEU A 224 -2.76 6.74 1.13
N ALA A 225 -2.06 5.76 1.69
CA ALA A 225 -2.67 4.53 2.19
C ALA A 225 -3.67 4.80 3.33
N THR A 226 -3.35 5.74 4.22
CA THR A 226 -4.26 6.19 5.28
C THR A 226 -5.47 6.89 4.69
N ASN A 227 -5.28 7.82 3.75
CA ASN A 227 -6.38 8.50 3.07
C ASN A 227 -7.32 7.53 2.34
N LEU A 228 -6.79 6.49 1.69
CA LEU A 228 -7.59 5.46 1.03
C LEU A 228 -8.35 4.57 2.01
N ALA A 229 -7.85 4.39 3.23
CA ALA A 229 -8.55 3.66 4.28
C ALA A 229 -9.71 4.48 4.85
N ASP A 230 -9.51 5.79 5.04
CA ASP A 230 -10.52 6.71 5.58
C ASP A 230 -11.58 7.10 4.53
N PHE A 231 -11.15 7.26 3.29
CA PHE A 231 -11.98 7.68 2.15
C PHE A 231 -11.79 6.72 0.96
N PRO A 232 -12.31 5.48 1.06
CA PRO A 232 -12.16 4.51 -0.01
C PRO A 232 -12.86 4.99 -1.29
N PRO A 233 -12.26 4.79 -2.48
CA PRO A 233 -12.92 5.10 -3.73
C PRO A 233 -14.17 4.23 -3.89
N ARG A 234 -15.20 4.81 -4.52
CA ARG A 234 -16.40 4.07 -4.94
C ARG A 234 -16.20 3.23 -6.21
N ILE A 235 -14.96 3.18 -6.71
CA ILE A 235 -14.54 2.51 -7.94
C ILE A 235 -13.79 1.24 -7.55
N ASP A 236 -14.09 0.13 -8.21
CA ASP A 236 -13.27 -1.08 -8.18
C ASP A 236 -12.43 -1.16 -9.47
N TYR A 237 -11.21 -0.62 -9.41
CA TYR A 237 -10.30 -0.60 -10.55
C TYR A 237 -9.95 -2.00 -11.05
N SER A 238 -9.91 -3.00 -10.17
CA SER A 238 -9.67 -4.39 -10.57
C SER A 238 -10.85 -4.90 -11.37
N ALA A 239 -12.08 -4.80 -10.84
CA ALA A 239 -13.29 -5.24 -11.53
C ALA A 239 -13.48 -4.51 -12.87
N ARG A 240 -13.21 -3.20 -12.92
CA ARG A 240 -13.25 -2.43 -14.16
C ARG A 240 -12.24 -2.92 -15.19
N ARG A 241 -10.99 -3.22 -14.80
CA ARG A 241 -9.99 -3.81 -15.72
C ARG A 241 -10.45 -5.15 -16.28
N TRP A 242 -11.02 -6.01 -15.45
CA TRP A 242 -11.54 -7.31 -15.88
C TRP A 242 -12.73 -7.20 -16.82
N ALA A 243 -13.64 -6.24 -16.57
CA ALA A 243 -14.84 -6.07 -17.37
C ALA A 243 -14.62 -5.25 -18.67
N ALA A 244 -13.56 -4.43 -18.73
CA ALA A 244 -13.26 -3.54 -19.83
C ALA A 244 -12.63 -4.28 -21.04
N GLU A 245 -13.39 -5.19 -21.65
CA GLU A 245 -12.97 -5.89 -22.86
C GLU A 245 -12.90 -4.93 -24.07
N PRO A 246 -11.86 -5.03 -24.93
CA PRO A 246 -11.69 -4.17 -26.10
C PRO A 246 -12.93 -4.09 -27.00
N ALA A 247 -13.63 -5.22 -27.17
CA ALA A 247 -14.84 -5.28 -27.99
C ALA A 247 -15.98 -4.42 -27.42
N LEU A 248 -16.18 -4.45 -26.09
CA LEU A 248 -17.19 -3.66 -25.40
C LEU A 248 -16.85 -2.16 -25.40
N ILE A 249 -15.56 -1.83 -25.25
CA ILE A 249 -15.06 -0.45 -25.34
C ILE A 249 -15.31 0.11 -26.74
N ALA A 250 -14.93 -0.65 -27.77
CA ALA A 250 -15.16 -0.25 -29.15
C ALA A 250 -16.66 -0.15 -29.47
N GLN A 251 -17.49 -1.03 -28.90
CA GLN A 251 -18.95 -0.93 -29.00
C GLN A 251 -19.47 0.35 -28.34
N ALA A 252 -18.99 0.69 -27.15
CA ALA A 252 -19.39 1.90 -26.44
C ALA A 252 -19.01 3.17 -27.20
N VAL A 253 -17.81 3.21 -27.77
CA VAL A 253 -17.37 4.33 -28.61
C VAL A 253 -18.20 4.43 -29.91
N ARG A 254 -18.59 3.31 -30.50
CA ARG A 254 -19.40 3.30 -31.74
C ARG A 254 -20.86 3.67 -31.54
N SER A 255 -21.44 3.39 -30.38
CA SER A 255 -22.87 3.66 -30.10
C SER A 255 -23.14 5.14 -29.82
N MET A 256 -22.11 5.93 -29.51
CA MET A 256 -22.23 7.37 -29.38
C MET A 256 -22.70 7.98 -30.70
N LYS A 257 -23.95 8.47 -30.69
CA LYS A 257 -24.42 9.38 -31.73
C LYS A 257 -23.70 10.71 -31.54
N THR A 258 -22.74 11.01 -32.41
CA THR A 258 -22.28 12.39 -32.61
C THR A 258 -23.45 13.16 -33.21
N ASP A 259 -24.31 13.73 -32.36
CA ASP A 259 -25.28 14.73 -32.78
C ASP A 259 -24.52 15.84 -33.53
N ALA A 260 -25.12 16.33 -34.61
CA ALA A 260 -24.42 17.11 -35.63
C ALA A 260 -23.70 18.36 -35.05
N ALA A 261 -22.37 18.25 -35.00
CA ALA A 261 -21.32 19.28 -34.77
C ALA A 261 -21.04 19.66 -33.30
N PRO A 262 -19.74 19.82 -32.91
CA PRO A 262 -18.64 20.32 -33.75
C PRO A 262 -17.60 19.26 -34.16
N ARG A 263 -17.23 19.30 -35.45
CA ARG A 263 -15.91 19.18 -36.13
C ARG A 263 -14.68 18.51 -35.48
N ILE A 264 -14.78 17.78 -34.37
CA ILE A 264 -13.65 16.99 -33.90
C ILE A 264 -13.73 15.61 -34.55
N MET A 265 -12.86 15.39 -35.54
CA MET A 265 -12.49 14.05 -35.96
C MET A 265 -11.61 13.43 -34.87
N VAL A 266 -12.20 13.01 -33.76
CA VAL A 266 -11.48 12.14 -32.82
C VAL A 266 -11.44 10.76 -33.45
N ASP A 267 -10.23 10.27 -33.67
CA ASP A 267 -10.01 8.88 -34.06
C ASP A 267 -10.65 7.96 -33.00
N ARG A 268 -11.55 7.07 -33.44
CA ARG A 268 -12.29 6.18 -32.55
C ARG A 268 -11.38 5.23 -31.78
N ASP A 269 -10.25 4.85 -32.37
CA ASP A 269 -9.29 3.96 -31.69
C ASP A 269 -8.55 4.71 -30.58
N ARG A 270 -8.22 6.00 -30.82
CA ARG A 270 -7.68 6.88 -29.76
C ARG A 270 -8.70 7.14 -28.66
N LEU A 271 -9.97 7.33 -29.01
CA LEU A 271 -11.04 7.52 -28.03
C LEU A 271 -11.29 6.25 -27.21
N ALA A 272 -11.19 5.06 -27.83
CA ALA A 272 -11.26 3.78 -27.13
C ALA A 272 -10.10 3.61 -26.15
N GLY A 273 -8.87 3.95 -26.56
CA GLY A 273 -7.71 3.93 -25.68
C GLY A 273 -7.83 4.93 -24.51
N LEU A 274 -8.34 6.14 -24.75
CA LEU A 274 -8.57 7.13 -23.69
C LEU A 274 -9.68 6.67 -22.73
N LEU A 275 -10.79 6.14 -23.26
CA LEU A 275 -11.87 5.58 -22.48
C LEU A 275 -11.37 4.44 -21.57
N TRP A 276 -10.57 3.51 -22.10
CA TRP A 276 -10.00 2.44 -21.30
C TRP A 276 -9.13 2.98 -20.16
N GLN A 277 -8.24 3.93 -20.44
CA GLN A 277 -7.34 4.52 -19.44
C GLN A 277 -8.14 5.20 -18.31
N THR A 278 -9.09 6.05 -18.69
CA THR A 278 -9.97 6.77 -17.75
C THR A 278 -10.84 5.80 -16.95
N TYR A 279 -11.46 4.81 -17.59
CA TYR A 279 -12.35 3.85 -16.92
C TYR A 279 -11.59 2.95 -15.92
N THR A 280 -10.39 2.49 -16.29
CA THR A 280 -9.63 1.47 -15.54
C THR A 280 -8.52 2.01 -14.65
N GLY A 281 -8.25 3.32 -14.68
CA GLY A 281 -7.05 3.91 -14.08
C GLY A 281 -5.75 3.38 -14.71
N GLY A 282 -5.85 2.98 -15.98
CA GLY A 282 -4.81 2.35 -16.78
C GLY A 282 -3.96 3.34 -17.59
N ASP A 283 -2.87 2.85 -18.15
CA ASP A 283 -2.15 3.52 -19.24
C ASP A 283 -2.05 2.59 -20.46
N ALA A 284 -2.44 3.11 -21.63
CA ALA A 284 -2.57 2.32 -22.85
C ALA A 284 -1.28 1.58 -23.25
N ARG A 285 -0.10 2.10 -22.86
CA ARG A 285 1.20 1.45 -23.10
C ARG A 285 1.32 0.08 -22.46
N TYR A 286 0.56 -0.20 -21.40
CA TYR A 286 0.60 -1.46 -20.68
C TYR A 286 -0.50 -2.43 -21.11
N HIS A 287 -1.44 -1.99 -21.96
CA HIS A 287 -2.50 -2.83 -22.48
C HIS A 287 -2.06 -3.56 -23.76
N PRO A 288 -2.28 -4.88 -23.88
CA PRO A 288 -1.87 -5.67 -25.05
C PRO A 288 -2.39 -5.12 -26.39
N ASP A 289 -3.64 -4.63 -26.42
CA ASP A 289 -4.32 -4.24 -27.66
C ASP A 289 -4.19 -2.74 -28.02
N TYR A 290 -3.77 -1.89 -27.08
CA TYR A 290 -3.63 -0.45 -27.33
C TYR A 290 -2.17 -0.03 -27.58
N GLY A 291 -1.20 -0.73 -26.98
CA GLY A 291 0.22 -0.59 -27.29
C GLY A 291 0.84 0.79 -26.99
N THR A 292 2.11 0.95 -27.36
CA THR A 292 2.90 2.18 -27.14
C THR A 292 2.64 3.30 -28.15
N ASP A 293 1.96 2.98 -29.26
CA ASP A 293 1.67 3.90 -30.36
C ASP A 293 0.39 4.73 -30.15
N ALA A 294 -0.11 4.76 -28.92
CA ALA A 294 -1.01 5.81 -28.46
C ALA A 294 -0.23 6.90 -27.70
N PRO A 295 0.71 7.65 -28.33
CA PRO A 295 1.14 8.89 -27.72
C PRO A 295 -0.11 9.77 -27.64
N LEU A 296 -0.46 10.15 -26.42
CA LEU A 296 -1.48 11.14 -26.12
C LEU A 296 -0.94 12.53 -26.50
N GLU A 297 -0.49 12.70 -27.73
CA GLU A 297 -0.28 14.01 -28.35
C GLU A 297 -1.64 14.60 -28.71
N ALA A 298 -2.40 14.94 -27.68
CA ALA A 298 -3.55 15.83 -27.78
C ALA A 298 -3.84 16.59 -26.47
N ARG A 299 -2.95 16.61 -25.48
CA ARG A 299 -3.12 17.48 -24.29
C ARG A 299 -2.76 18.96 -24.52
N TYR A 300 -2.53 19.38 -25.76
CA TYR A 300 -2.11 20.76 -26.08
C TYR A 300 -2.94 21.45 -27.17
N ALA A 301 -4.10 20.92 -27.54
CA ALA A 301 -4.92 21.47 -28.62
C ALA A 301 -6.16 22.22 -28.09
N SER A 302 -5.99 23.29 -27.31
CA SER A 302 -7.08 24.15 -26.76
C SER A 302 -7.96 23.50 -25.68
N ARG A 303 -8.17 24.23 -24.57
CA ARG A 303 -9.04 23.84 -23.44
C ARG A 303 -10.46 23.41 -23.86
N THR A 304 -10.95 23.95 -24.98
CA THR A 304 -12.28 23.60 -25.52
C THR A 304 -12.30 22.22 -26.17
N HIS A 305 -11.22 21.80 -26.82
CA HIS A 305 -11.08 20.45 -27.37
C HIS A 305 -11.02 19.42 -26.24
N ASP A 306 -10.22 19.71 -25.21
CA ASP A 306 -10.10 18.84 -24.03
C ASP A 306 -11.44 18.62 -23.34
N ALA A 307 -12.26 19.68 -23.20
CA ALA A 307 -13.60 19.57 -22.62
C ALA A 307 -14.55 18.71 -23.46
N GLN A 308 -14.50 18.84 -24.79
CA GLN A 308 -15.33 18.04 -25.70
C GLN A 308 -14.90 16.57 -25.75
N VAL A 309 -13.58 16.31 -25.72
CA VAL A 309 -13.07 14.93 -25.61
C VAL A 309 -13.45 14.33 -24.26
N ALA A 310 -13.37 15.09 -23.16
CA ALA A 310 -13.80 14.63 -21.84
C ALA A 310 -15.30 14.27 -21.82
N GLU A 311 -16.17 15.09 -22.43
CA GLU A 311 -17.61 14.79 -22.54
C GLU A 311 -17.87 13.50 -23.35
N LEU A 312 -17.14 13.29 -24.45
CA LEU A 312 -17.24 12.05 -25.23
C LEU A 312 -16.80 10.83 -24.41
N VAL A 313 -15.72 10.96 -23.62
CA VAL A 313 -15.25 9.89 -22.73
C VAL A 313 -16.27 9.60 -21.63
N GLU A 314 -16.89 10.62 -21.04
CA GLU A 314 -17.97 10.44 -20.05
C GLU A 314 -19.15 9.68 -20.63
N ARG A 315 -19.67 10.11 -21.79
CA ARG A 315 -20.81 9.45 -22.46
C ARG A 315 -20.49 8.01 -22.86
N ALA A 316 -19.29 7.75 -23.37
CA ALA A 316 -18.85 6.41 -23.68
C ALA A 316 -18.65 5.55 -22.41
N GLY A 317 -18.23 6.18 -21.31
CA GLY A 317 -18.10 5.55 -20.00
C GLY A 317 -19.45 5.07 -19.45
N GLU A 318 -20.50 5.88 -19.54
CA GLU A 318 -21.86 5.49 -19.14
C GLU A 318 -22.38 4.30 -19.95
N GLU A 319 -22.14 4.30 -21.26
CA GLU A 319 -22.47 3.18 -22.14
C GLU A 319 -21.69 1.92 -21.77
N LEU A 320 -20.37 2.04 -21.60
CA LEU A 320 -19.51 0.92 -21.22
C LEU A 320 -19.95 0.32 -19.88
N HIS A 321 -20.31 1.16 -18.92
CA HIS A 321 -20.80 0.74 -17.62
C HIS A 321 -22.11 -0.06 -17.75
N ARG A 322 -23.02 0.34 -18.65
CA ARG A 322 -24.22 -0.43 -18.98
C ARG A 322 -23.89 -1.77 -19.65
N LEU A 323 -22.99 -1.77 -20.64
CA LEU A 323 -22.59 -2.97 -21.38
C LEU A 323 -21.89 -4.00 -20.48
N THR A 324 -21.12 -3.54 -19.50
CA THR A 324 -20.40 -4.38 -18.53
C THR A 324 -21.24 -4.80 -17.32
N GLY A 325 -22.49 -4.36 -17.23
CA GLY A 325 -23.39 -4.71 -16.12
C GLY A 325 -23.08 -4.00 -14.80
N HIS A 326 -22.55 -2.77 -14.86
CA HIS A 326 -22.24 -1.90 -13.71
C HIS A 326 -21.31 -2.57 -12.68
N PRO A 327 -20.00 -2.75 -12.99
CA PRO A 327 -19.06 -3.41 -12.08
C PRO A 327 -18.87 -2.68 -10.73
N ASP A 328 -19.23 -1.40 -10.65
CA ASP A 328 -19.28 -0.61 -9.42
C ASP A 328 -20.35 0.49 -9.52
N CYS A 329 -20.41 1.40 -8.55
CA CYS A 329 -21.33 2.55 -8.53
C CYS A 329 -20.60 3.90 -8.43
N GLY A 330 -19.30 3.91 -8.76
CA GLY A 330 -18.44 5.07 -8.62
C GLY A 330 -18.47 6.02 -9.83
N PRO A 331 -17.89 7.22 -9.71
CA PRO A 331 -17.68 8.10 -10.86
C PRO A 331 -16.78 7.44 -11.90
N LEU A 332 -16.73 8.00 -13.12
CA LEU A 332 -15.83 7.48 -14.16
C LEU A 332 -14.36 7.59 -13.73
N GLU A 333 -13.96 8.74 -13.21
CA GLU A 333 -12.67 8.94 -12.54
C GLU A 333 -12.88 9.28 -11.06
N TRP A 334 -11.98 8.82 -10.21
CA TRP A 334 -11.91 9.24 -8.81
C TRP A 334 -10.50 9.75 -8.52
N ARG A 335 -10.36 10.67 -7.57
CA ARG A 335 -9.07 11.11 -7.03
C ARG A 335 -9.18 11.20 -5.52
N PRO A 336 -8.08 10.93 -4.77
CA PRO A 336 -8.08 11.14 -3.33
C PRO A 336 -8.31 12.62 -3.02
N PRO A 337 -9.06 12.93 -1.94
CA PRO A 337 -9.41 14.29 -1.55
C PRO A 337 -8.21 15.14 -1.11
#